data_AF-A0A7X0HW70-F1
#
_entry.id   AF-A0A7X0HW70-F1
#
_cell.length_a   1.000
_cell.length_b   1.000
_cell.length_c   1.000
_cell.angle_alpha   90.00
_cell.angle_beta   90.00
_cell.angle_gamma   90.00
#
_symmetry.space_group_name_H-M   'P 1'
#
loop_
_entity.id
_entity.type
_entity.pdbx_description
1 polymer ?
#
loop_
_entity_poly.entity_id
_entity_poly.type
_entity_poly.pdbx_seq_one_letter_code
_entity_poly.pdbx_strand_id
1 'polypeptide(L)'
;MNQMLTYYVVKRTKEKDEQFAVIDAMSLGEAKAIFEVRYKVEKEAMTEGEAFYIFQVKEQLIFDEKQRLVLPKSAGTMCSIKKW
;
A
#
# COMPACT_ATOMS: atom_id res chain seq x y z
N MET A 1 -14.15 -1.88 -21.98
CA MET A 1 -14.16 -2.63 -20.70
C MET A 1 -13.18 -1.94 -19.77
N ASN A 2 -13.62 -1.48 -18.60
CA ASN A 2 -12.66 -1.02 -17.58
C ASN A 2 -11.94 -2.25 -17.03
N GLN A 3 -10.63 -2.31 -17.21
CA GLN A 3 -9.81 -3.40 -16.69
C GLN A 3 -9.61 -3.17 -15.19
N MET A 4 -9.94 -4.16 -14.37
CA MET A 4 -9.55 -4.13 -12.95
C MET A 4 -8.03 -4.24 -12.85
N LEU A 5 -7.44 -3.41 -12.00
CA LEU A 5 -6.01 -3.37 -11.71
C LEU A 5 -5.78 -3.83 -10.28
N THR A 6 -4.69 -4.55 -10.06
CA THR A 6 -4.28 -5.01 -8.73
C THR A 6 -3.38 -3.96 -8.07
N TYR A 7 -3.79 -3.50 -6.90
CA TYR A 7 -3.06 -2.57 -6.06
C TYR A 7 -2.53 -3.28 -4.82
N TYR A 8 -1.25 -3.13 -4.55
CA TYR A 8 -0.61 -3.62 -3.35
C TYR A 8 -0.69 -2.59 -2.25
N VAL A 9 -0.97 -3.05 -1.04
CA VAL A 9 -0.96 -2.24 0.17
C VAL A 9 0.21 -2.69 1.03
N VAL A 10 1.13 -1.77 1.32
CA VAL A 10 2.28 -2.01 2.19
C VAL A 10 2.12 -1.18 3.45
N LYS A 11 2.17 -1.83 4.61
CA LYS A 11 2.26 -1.17 5.91
C LYS A 11 3.72 -0.90 6.21
N ARG A 12 4.04 0.34 6.54
CA ARG A 12 5.33 0.76 7.06
C ARG A 12 5.21 1.05 8.55
N THR A 13 6.04 0.36 9.32
CA THR A 13 6.27 0.64 10.74
C THR A 13 7.63 1.31 10.92
N LYS A 14 7.95 1.69 12.17
CA LYS A 14 9.29 2.18 12.52
C LYS A 14 10.39 1.18 12.23
N GLU A 15 10.09 -0.12 12.25
CA GLU A 15 11.10 -1.18 12.15
C GLU A 15 11.19 -1.76 10.73
N LYS A 16 10.04 -1.98 10.07
CA LYS A 16 9.96 -2.74 8.82
C LYS A 16 8.83 -2.26 7.92
N ASP A 17 8.87 -2.72 6.67
CA ASP A 17 7.73 -2.67 5.76
C ASP A 17 7.19 -4.09 5.57
N GLU A 18 5.88 -4.22 5.40
CA GLU A 18 5.23 -5.51 5.16
C GLU A 18 4.09 -5.36 4.15
N GLN A 19 3.98 -6.32 3.25
CA GLN A 19 2.78 -6.43 2.41
C GLN A 19 1.60 -6.73 3.33
N PHE A 20 0.66 -5.80 3.40
CA PHE A 20 -0.49 -5.85 4.28
C PHE A 20 -1.70 -6.44 3.56
N ALA A 21 -2.00 -5.97 2.36
CA ALA A 21 -3.16 -6.40 1.59
C ALA A 21 -2.96 -6.24 0.08
N VAL A 22 -3.87 -6.82 -0.68
CA VAL A 22 -4.01 -6.63 -2.12
C VAL A 22 -5.46 -6.22 -2.41
N ILE A 23 -5.66 -5.22 -3.26
CA ILE A 23 -6.97 -4.65 -3.61
C ILE A 23 -7.08 -4.58 -5.13
N ASP A 24 -8.08 -5.23 -5.69
CA ASP A 24 -8.45 -5.03 -7.09
C ASP A 24 -9.40 -3.84 -7.22
N ALA A 25 -9.09 -2.89 -8.09
CA ALA A 25 -9.87 -1.69 -8.31
C ALA A 25 -9.65 -1.15 -9.74
N MET A 26 -10.55 -0.29 -10.23
CA MET A 26 -10.40 0.36 -11.54
C MET A 26 -9.40 1.53 -11.51
N SER A 27 -9.11 2.08 -10.32
CA SER A 27 -8.18 3.20 -10.16
C SER A 27 -7.55 3.23 -8.76
N LEU A 28 -6.46 4.00 -8.62
CA LEU A 28 -5.79 4.22 -7.33
C LEU A 28 -6.73 4.91 -6.32
N GLY A 29 -7.61 5.81 -6.78
CA GLY A 29 -8.58 6.49 -5.94
C GLY A 29 -9.63 5.52 -5.38
N GLU A 30 -10.11 4.60 -6.22
CA GLU A 30 -11.02 3.54 -5.79
C GLU A 30 -10.33 2.55 -4.84
N ALA A 31 -9.09 2.14 -5.14
CA ALA A 31 -8.31 1.28 -4.24
C ALA A 31 -8.13 1.93 -2.85
N LYS A 32 -7.87 3.25 -2.81
CA LYS A 32 -7.82 4.01 -1.56
C LYS A 32 -9.17 4.01 -0.84
N ALA A 33 -10.27 4.28 -1.53
CA ALA A 33 -11.60 4.29 -0.93
C ALA A 33 -11.98 2.92 -0.35
N ILE A 34 -11.69 1.83 -1.08
CA ILE A 34 -11.87 0.46 -0.60
C ILE A 34 -11.00 0.21 0.64
N PHE A 35 -9.73 0.63 0.61
CA PHE A 35 -8.84 0.48 1.77
C PHE A 35 -9.40 1.19 3.01
N GLU A 36 -9.85 2.45 2.86
CA GLU A 36 -10.34 3.25 3.98
C GLU A 36 -11.61 2.69 4.62
N VAL A 37 -12.44 1.97 3.86
CA VAL A 37 -13.64 1.31 4.38
C VAL A 37 -13.30 -0.06 4.96
N ARG A 38 -12.57 -0.90 4.21
CA ARG A 38 -12.31 -2.31 4.58
C ARG A 38 -11.33 -2.43 5.74
N TYR A 39 -10.33 -1.56 5.79
CA TYR A 39 -9.25 -1.60 6.79
C TYR A 39 -9.26 -0.36 7.68
N LYS A 40 -10.47 0.14 7.98
CA LYS A 40 -10.68 1.31 8.84
C LYS A 40 -10.03 1.12 10.20
N VAL A 41 -10.19 -0.05 10.81
CA VAL A 41 -9.66 -0.36 12.14
C VAL A 41 -8.14 -0.31 12.14
N GLU A 42 -7.48 -0.90 11.14
CA GLU A 42 -6.02 -0.92 11.04
C GLU A 42 -5.45 0.46 10.71
N LYS A 43 -6.16 1.26 9.90
CA LYS A 43 -5.84 2.68 9.67
C LYS A 43 -5.97 3.49 10.95
N GLU A 44 -7.02 3.28 11.74
CA GLU A 44 -7.24 4.00 13.00
C GLU A 44 -6.27 3.58 14.11
N ALA A 45 -5.81 2.32 14.09
CA ALA A 45 -4.82 1.77 15.01
C ALA A 45 -3.37 2.16 14.70
N MET A 46 -3.12 2.95 13.65
CA MET A 46 -1.78 3.42 13.30
C MET A 46 -1.17 4.24 14.43
N THR A 47 0.09 3.96 14.74
CA THR A 47 0.92 4.78 15.63
C THR A 47 1.65 5.88 14.85
N GLU A 48 2.08 6.92 15.57
CA GLU A 48 2.81 8.05 14.98
C GLU A 48 4.07 7.58 14.24
N GLY A 49 4.20 8.01 12.99
CA GLY A 49 5.28 7.61 12.09
C GLY A 49 4.99 6.36 11.26
N GLU A 50 3.86 5.68 11.47
CA GLU A 50 3.42 4.61 10.58
C GLU A 50 2.74 5.16 9.31
N ALA A 51 2.77 4.35 8.25
CA ALA A 51 2.13 4.66 6.99
C ALA A 51 1.58 3.42 6.29
N PHE A 52 0.53 3.59 5.50
CA PHE A 52 0.15 2.64 4.46
C PHE A 52 0.46 3.25 3.09
N TYR A 53 1.07 2.45 2.22
CA TYR A 53 1.34 2.79 0.83
C TYR A 53 0.49 1.92 -0.08
N ILE A 54 -0.22 2.54 -1.01
CA ILE A 54 -1.07 1.87 -1.99
C ILE A 54 -0.53 2.20 -3.38
N PHE A 55 -0.15 1.21 -4.16
CA PHE A 55 0.42 1.40 -5.50
C PHE A 55 0.23 0.16 -6.37
N GLN A 56 0.34 0.38 -7.67
CA GLN A 56 0.38 -0.71 -8.65
C GLN A 56 1.83 -1.02 -9.00
N VAL A 57 2.13 -2.31 -9.15
CA VAL A 57 3.40 -2.80 -9.70
C VAL A 57 3.11 -4.01 -10.59
N LYS A 58 3.92 -4.22 -11.64
CA LYS A 58 3.86 -5.40 -12.50
C LYS A 58 4.75 -6.56 -12.02
N GLU A 59 5.65 -6.26 -11.09
CA GLU A 59 6.70 -7.15 -10.60
C GLU A 59 6.40 -7.56 -9.16
N GLN A 60 7.03 -8.64 -8.70
CA GLN A 60 6.94 -9.03 -7.29
C GLN A 60 7.56 -7.96 -6.39
N LEU A 61 6.99 -7.77 -5.20
CA LEU A 61 7.57 -6.87 -4.20
C LEU A 61 8.85 -7.46 -3.65
N ILE A 62 9.91 -6.64 -3.63
CA ILE A 62 11.22 -7.00 -3.09
C ILE A 62 11.48 -6.14 -1.86
N PHE A 63 11.99 -6.77 -0.81
CA PHE A 63 12.37 -6.11 0.44
C PHE A 63 13.88 -6.24 0.64
N ASP A 64 14.51 -5.19 1.15
CA ASP A 64 15.93 -5.20 1.48
C ASP A 64 16.23 -5.93 2.80
N GLU A 65 17.51 -5.97 3.20
CA GLU A 65 17.96 -6.62 4.44
C GLU A 65 17.35 -6.02 5.72
N LYS A 66 16.83 -4.80 5.66
CA LYS A 66 16.12 -4.12 6.76
C LYS A 66 14.60 -4.29 6.65
N GLN A 67 14.16 -5.21 5.79
CA GLN A 67 12.76 -5.44 5.47
C GLN A 67 12.06 -4.17 4.95
N ARG A 68 12.77 -3.27 4.27
CA ARG A 68 12.17 -2.09 3.63
C ARG A 68 11.84 -2.41 2.19
N LEU A 69 10.68 -1.93 1.76
CA LEU A 69 10.25 -2.09 0.38
C LEU A 69 11.25 -1.38 -0.54
N VAL A 70 11.88 -2.15 -1.42
CA VAL A 70 12.66 -1.61 -2.53
C VAL A 70 11.66 -1.23 -3.61
N LEU A 71 11.33 0.07 -3.70
CA LEU A 71 10.33 0.56 -4.66
C LEU A 71 10.74 0.18 -6.09
N PRO A 72 9.94 -0.64 -6.78
CA PRO A 72 10.25 -1.07 -8.14
C PRO A 72 10.23 0.13 -9.10
N LYS A 73 11.09 0.14 -10.11
CA LYS A 73 11.08 1.19 -11.14
C LYS A 73 9.77 1.21 -11.94
N SER A 74 9.09 0.06 -11.97
CA SER A 74 7.78 -0.13 -12.59
C SER A 74 6.62 0.35 -11.72
N ALA A 75 6.88 0.77 -10.47
CA ALA A 75 5.85 1.31 -9.59
C ALA A 75 5.28 2.58 -10.22
N GLY A 76 3.96 2.56 -10.43
CA GLY A 76 3.22 3.71 -10.92
C GLY A 76 2.99 4.76 -9.83
N THR A 77 1.93 5.54 -9.99
CA THR A 77 1.49 6.47 -8.96
C THR A 77 1.21 5.74 -7.65
N MET A 78 1.68 6.32 -6.54
CA MET A 78 1.50 5.80 -5.19
C MET A 78 0.66 6.76 -4.35
N CYS A 79 -0.26 6.21 -3.57
CA CYS A 79 -0.96 6.91 -2.51
C CYS A 79 -0.35 6.54 -1.15
N SER A 80 -0.20 7.51 -0.26
CA SER A 80 0.21 7.26 1.13
C SER A 80 -0.84 7.76 2.11
N ILE A 81 -1.18 6.92 3.08
CA ILE A 81 -1.99 7.28 4.25
C ILE A 81 -1.03 7.27 5.44
N LYS A 82 -0.82 8.41 6.08
CA LYS A 82 0.17 8.58 7.15
C LYS A 82 -0.51 9.00 8.45
N LYS A 83 0.04 8.55 9.58
CA LYS A 83 -0.28 9.08 10.90
C LYS A 83 0.87 10.00 11.35
N TRP A 84 0.57 11.30 11.38
CA TRP A 84 1.44 12.33 11.96
C TRP A 84 1.20 12.45 13.45
#